data_AF-T0RAB3-F1
#
_entry.id   AF-T0RAB3-F1
#
_cell.length_a   1.000
_cell.length_b   1.000
_cell.length_c   1.000
_cell.angle_alpha   90.00
_cell.angle_beta   90.00
_cell.angle_gamma   90.00
#
_symmetry.space_group_name_H-M   'P 1'
#
loop_
_entity.id
_entity.type
_entity.pdbx_description
1 polymer ?
#
loop_
_entity_poly.entity_id
_entity_poly.type
_entity_poly.pdbx_seq_one_letter_code
_entity_poly.pdbx_strand_id
1 'polypeptide(L)' 'MDGITTTLEIRQIDNYQPTIVAMTANVFKEDQIKCKEAGMNAFLSKPLKKKIR' A
#
# COMPACT_ATOMS: atom_id res chain seq x y z
N MET A 1 -12.91 -2.87 7.22
CA MET A 1 -11.45 -2.75 7.35
C MET A 1 -10.90 -2.49 5.96
N ASP A 2 -10.13 -1.42 5.80
CA ASP A 2 -9.49 -1.06 4.53
C ASP A 2 -7.96 -1.22 4.63
N GLY A 3 -7.26 -1.02 3.50
CA GLY A 3 -5.81 -1.21 3.43
C GLY A 3 -5.00 -0.26 4.33
N ILE A 4 -5.50 0.94 4.63
CA ILE A 4 -4.84 1.89 5.52
C ILE A 4 -4.92 1.36 6.96
N THR A 5 -6.12 1.01 7.44
CA THR A 5 -6.29 0.45 8.78
C THR A 5 -5.45 -0.81 8.97
N THR A 6 -5.46 -1.72 8.00
CA THR A 6 -4.65 -2.95 8.04
C THR A 6 -3.15 -2.65 8.08
N THR A 7 -2.69 -1.64 7.34
CA THR A 7 -1.27 -1.25 7.37
C THR A 7 -0.89 -0.73 8.76
N LEU A 8 -1.72 0.13 9.36
CA LEU A 8 -1.48 0.65 10.71
C LEU A 8 -1.39 -0.47 11.75
N GLU A 9 -2.28 -1.46 11.68
CA GLU A 9 -2.25 -2.63 12.55
C GLU A 9 -0.97 -3.47 12.37
N ILE A 10 -0.56 -3.73 11.12
CA ILE A 10 0.70 -4.45 10.83
C ILE A 10 1.92 -3.70 11.38
N ARG A 11 1.93 -2.36 11.28
CA ARG A 11 3.03 -1.52 11.80
C ARG A 11 3.12 -1.48 13.33
N GLN A 12 2.08 -1.92 14.04
CA GLN A 12 2.10 -2.04 15.52
C GLN A 12 2.70 -3.37 16.00
N ILE A 13 2.89 -4.35 15.12
CA ILE A 13 3.44 -5.66 15.50
C ILE A 13 4.96 -5.51 15.72
N ASP A 14 5.43 -5.78 16.93
CA ASP A 14 6.86 -5.78 17.28
C ASP A 14 7.55 -7.06 16.77
N ASN A 15 7.68 -7.14 15.45
CA ASN A 15 8.32 -8.24 14.73
C ASN A 15 8.84 -7.72 13.37
N TYR A 16 9.38 -8.62 12.55
CA TYR A 16 9.77 -8.32 11.18
C TYR A 16 8.61 -7.67 10.41
N GLN A 17 8.88 -6.46 9.93
CA GLN A 17 7.91 -5.63 9.23
C GLN A 17 7.86 -6.03 7.75
N PRO A 18 6.72 -6.48 7.22
CA PRO A 18 6.62 -6.88 5.81
C PRO A 18 6.68 -5.65 4.89
N THR A 19 7.01 -5.91 3.63
CA THR A 19 6.86 -4.92 2.55
C THR A 19 5.38 -4.85 2.16
N ILE A 20 4.80 -3.67 2.28
CA ILE A 20 3.38 -3.41 1.99
C ILE A 20 3.29 -2.50 0.76
N VAL A 21 2.58 -2.93 -0.27
CA VAL A 21 2.39 -2.19 -1.52
C VAL A 21 0.92 -1.90 -1.73
N ALA A 22 0.56 -0.61 -1.78
CA ALA A 22 -0.81 -0.19 -2.08
C ALA A 22 -1.11 -0.42 -3.56
N MET A 23 -2.32 -0.89 -3.87
CA MET A 23 -2.75 -1.11 -5.25
C MET A 23 -4.12 -0.47 -5.47
N THR A 24 -4.18 0.63 -6.22
CA THR A 24 -5.41 1.42 -6.42
C THR A 24 -5.94 1.30 -7.85
N ALA A 25 -7.25 1.45 -8.04
CA ALA A 25 -7.85 1.70 -9.36
C ALA A 25 -7.84 3.19 -9.73
N ASN A 26 -7.77 4.10 -8.75
CA ASN A 26 -7.77 5.55 -8.95
C ASN A 26 -6.58 6.17 -8.23
N VAL A 27 -5.70 6.83 -8.99
CA VAL A 27 -4.44 7.37 -8.47
C VAL A 27 -4.61 8.86 -8.19
N PHE A 28 -5.32 9.19 -7.11
CA PHE A 28 -5.31 10.55 -6.60
C PHE A 28 -4.05 10.78 -5.77
N LYS A 29 -3.52 12.01 -5.79
CA LYS A 29 -2.30 12.36 -5.04
C LYS A 29 -2.55 12.21 -3.53
N GLU A 30 -3.75 12.53 -3.08
CA GLU A 30 -4.16 12.41 -1.68
C GLU A 30 -4.11 10.95 -1.21
N ASP A 31 -4.47 10.00 -2.06
CA ASP A 31 -4.43 8.57 -1.73
C ASP A 31 -3.00 8.06 -1.57
N GLN A 32 -2.06 8.55 -2.40
CA GLN A 32 -0.65 8.23 -2.25
C GLN A 32 -0.08 8.75 -0.93
N ILE A 33 -0.45 9.98 -0.55
CA ILE A 33 -0.03 10.60 0.70
C ILE A 33 -0.54 9.78 1.88
N LYS A 34 -1.84 9.47 1.91
CA LYS A 34 -2.45 8.64 2.97
C LYS A 34 -1.77 7.27 3.08
N CYS A 35 -1.50 6.60 1.96
CA CYS A 35 -0.81 5.30 1.95
C CYS A 35 0.61 5.40 2.52
N LYS A 36 1.35 6.46 2.16
CA LYS A 36 2.70 6.71 2.67
C LYS A 36 2.69 7.02 4.18
N GLU A 37 1.77 7.85 4.63
CA GLU A 37 1.60 8.20 6.06
C GLU A 37 1.21 6.98 6.90
N ALA A 38 0.41 6.07 6.34
CA ALA A 38 0.09 4.79 6.99
C ALA A 38 1.29 3.84 7.10
N GLY A 39 2.39 4.10 6.38
CA GLY A 39 3.61 3.30 6.39
C GLY A 39 3.71 2.26 5.29
N MET A 40 2.99 2.42 4.16
CA MET A 40 3.16 1.56 2.98
C MET A 40 4.47 1.90 2.25
N ASN A 41 5.13 0.87 1.70
CA ASN A 41 6.44 0.99 1.07
C ASN A 41 6.36 1.47 -0.39
N ALA A 42 5.29 1.11 -1.10
CA ALA A 42 5.11 1.49 -2.49
C ALA A 42 3.62 1.61 -2.85
N PHE A 43 3.38 2.18 -4.02
CA PHE A 43 2.05 2.40 -4.56
C PHE A 43 2.02 2.02 -6.04
N LEU A 44 1.03 1.24 -6.46
CA LEU A 44 0.85 0.76 -7.82
C LEU A 44 -0.57 1.04 -8.33
N SER A 45 -0.69 1.38 -9.61
CA SER A 45 -1.98 1.51 -10.28
C SER A 45 -2.43 0.18 -10.88
N LYS A 46 -3.74 -0.08 -10.79
CA LYS A 46 -4.41 -1.16 -11.52
C LYS A 46 -4.84 -0.65 -12.91
N PRO A 47 -4.91 -1.53 -13.94
CA PRO A 47 -4.47 -2.92 -13.90
C PRO A 47 -2.94 -3.03 -13.99
N LEU A 48 -2.36 -3.99 -13.27
CA LEU A 48 -0.94 -4.31 -13.43
C LEU A 48 -0.72 -5.00 -14.78
N LYS A 49 0.07 -4.38 -15.65
CA LYS A 49 0.51 -5.02 -16.89
C LYS A 49 1.65 -5.97 -16.57
N LYS A 50 1.35 -7.28 -16.49
CA LYS A 50 2.37 -8.32 -16.40
C LYS A 50 3.10 -8.39 -17.75
N LYS A 51 4.39 -8.04 -17.81
CA LYS A 51 5.21 -8.41 -18.98
C LYS A 51 5.41 -9.92 -18.90
N ILE A 52 4.63 -10.67 -19.68
CA ILE A 52 4.91 -12.09 -19.93
C ILE A 52 6.19 -12.11 -20.77
N ARG A 53 7.22 -12.77 -20.26
CA ARG A 53 8.50 -12.98 -20.94
C ARG A 53 8.67 -14.47 -21.14
#